data_AF-A0A067F4J5-F1
#
_entry.id   AF-A0A067F4J5-F1
#
_cell.length_a   1.000
_cell.length_b   1.000
_cell.length_c   1.000
_cell.angle_alpha   90.00
_cell.angle_beta   90.00
_cell.angle_gamma   90.00
#
_symmetry.space_group_name_H-M   'P 1'
#
loop_
_entity.id
_entity.type
_entity.pdbx_description
1 polymer ?
#
loop_
_entity_poly.entity_id
_entity_poly.type
_entity_poly.pdbx_seq_one_letter_code
_entity_poly.pdbx_strand_id
1 'polypeptide(L)' 'MAPKTGKAKPHKAKGEKKKKEEKVLPTVTEITVETPDESQVTLK' A
#
# COMPACT_ATOMS: atom_id res chain seq x y z
N MET A 1 37.42 37.18 18.46
CA MET A 1 36.30 36.39 18.99
C MET A 1 35.87 35.40 17.90
N ALA A 2 35.99 34.08 18.11
CA ALA A 2 35.69 33.08 17.09
C ALA A 2 34.17 32.80 17.01
N PRO A 3 33.57 32.61 15.82
CA PRO A 3 32.15 32.33 15.71
C PRO A 3 31.90 30.89 16.19
N LYS A 4 31.06 30.72 17.21
CA LYS A 4 30.63 29.41 17.68
C LYS A 4 29.79 28.77 16.56
N THR A 5 30.33 27.71 15.98
CA THR A 5 29.71 26.80 15.01
C THR A 5 28.22 26.63 15.32
N GLY A 6 27.38 26.99 14.35
CA GLY A 6 25.94 26.89 14.44
C GLY A 6 25.50 25.48 14.79
N LYS A 7 25.11 25.26 16.04
CA LYS A 7 24.26 24.13 16.45
C LYS A 7 22.83 24.42 16.01
N ALA A 8 22.63 24.63 14.71
CA ALA A 8 21.32 24.64 14.10
C ALA A 8 20.96 23.19 13.74
N LYS A 9 20.49 22.44 14.72
CA LYS A 9 19.54 21.36 14.47
C LYS A 9 18.38 21.52 15.45
N PRO A 10 17.37 22.35 15.13
CA PRO A 10 16.11 22.26 15.81
C PRO A 10 15.51 20.89 15.51
N HIS A 11 15.20 20.17 16.57
CA HIS A 11 14.27 19.05 16.60
C HIS A 11 13.10 19.32 15.64
N LYS A 12 13.06 18.58 14.53
CA LYS A 12 11.83 18.28 13.80
C LYS A 12 11.90 16.83 13.39
N ALA A 13 11.53 15.96 14.33
CA ALA A 13 10.84 14.73 13.98
C ALA A 13 9.54 15.16 13.28
N LYS A 14 9.62 15.40 11.97
CA LYS A 14 8.48 15.81 11.15
C LYS A 14 8.47 14.94 9.92
N GLY A 15 7.51 14.03 9.91
CA GLY A 15 7.34 13.04 8.87
C GLY A 15 6.82 11.76 9.47
N GLU A 16 5.71 11.84 10.22
CA GLU A 16 4.81 10.71 10.38
C GLU A 16 4.76 9.95 9.07
N LYS A 17 5.14 8.68 9.16
CA LYS A 17 4.85 7.58 8.26
C LYS A 17 3.86 8.04 7.18
N LYS A 18 4.35 8.33 5.97
CA LYS A 18 3.49 8.47 4.80
C LYS A 18 2.79 7.12 4.69
N LYS A 19 1.59 7.01 5.28
CA LYS A 19 0.72 5.85 5.12
C LYS A 19 0.47 5.85 3.64
N LYS A 20 1.21 4.98 2.94
CA LYS A 20 0.98 4.67 1.54
C LYS A 20 -0.51 4.35 1.51
N GLU A 21 -1.32 5.25 0.97
CA GLU A 21 -2.69 4.93 0.65
C GLU A 21 -2.59 3.64 -0.14
N GLU A 22 -3.11 2.57 0.45
CA GLU A 22 -3.18 1.31 -0.23
C GLU A 22 -4.14 1.58 -1.39
N LYS A 23 -3.56 1.79 -2.58
CA LYS A 23 -4.33 1.89 -3.81
C LYS A 23 -4.87 0.49 -4.07
N VAL A 24 -6.02 0.21 -3.48
CA VAL A 24 -6.74 -1.03 -3.71
C VAL A 24 -7.23 -0.97 -5.15
N LEU A 25 -6.70 -1.86 -5.98
CA LEU A 25 -7.19 -2.07 -7.33
C LEU A 25 -8.48 -2.89 -7.25
N PRO A 26 -9.42 -2.72 -8.21
CA PRO A 26 -10.60 -3.57 -8.28
C PRO A 26 -10.17 -5.04 -8.37
N THR A 27 -10.60 -5.84 -7.40
CA THR A 27 -10.36 -7.29 -7.43
C THR A 27 -11.46 -7.95 -8.25
N VAL A 28 -11.09 -8.60 -9.34
CA VAL A 28 -11.97 -9.49 -10.10
C VAL A 28 -11.70 -10.91 -9.62
N THR A 29 -12.75 -11.63 -9.23
CA THR A 29 -12.64 -13.02 -8.77
C THR A 29 -13.35 -13.90 -9.78
N GLU A 30 -12.58 -14.69 -10.53
CA GLU A 30 -13.14 -15.72 -11.39
C GLU A 30 -13.37 -16.99 -10.57
N ILE A 31 -14.60 -17.50 -10.59
CA ILE A 31 -14.97 -18.73 -9.90
C ILE A 31 -15.30 -19.77 -10.96
N THR A 32 -14.62 -20.90 -10.88
CA THR A 32 -14.83 -22.00 -11.81
C THR A 32 -15.51 -23.14 -11.07
N VAL A 33 -16.64 -23.60 -11.61
CA VAL A 33 -17.47 -24.66 -11.03
C VAL A 33 -17.49 -25.84 -12.00
N GLU A 34 -17.12 -27.03 -11.52
CA GLU A 34 -17.44 -28.29 -12.20
C GLU A 34 -18.87 -28.70 -11.87
N THR A 35 -19.66 -28.94 -12.90
CA THR A 35 -21.03 -29.44 -12.77
C THR A 35 -21.01 -30.97 -12.74
N PRO A 36 -22.07 -31.59 -12.19
CA PRO A 36 -22.22 -33.05 -12.21
C PRO A 36 -22.21 -33.66 -13.63
N ASP A 37 -22.56 -32.87 -14.64
CA ASP A 37 -22.50 -33.25 -16.06
C ASP A 37 -21.08 -33.19 -16.67
N GLU A 38 -20.04 -33.14 -15.83
CA GLU A 38 -18.63 -33.00 -16.23
C GLU A 38 -18.34 -31.73 -17.05
N SER A 39 -19.24 -30.74 -16.98
CA SER A 39 -19.06 -29.44 -17.63
C SER A 39 -18.41 -28.45 -16.68
N GLN A 40 -17.70 -27.47 -17.21
CA GLN A 40 -17.06 -26.42 -16.43
C GLN A 40 -17.70 -25.06 -16.75
N VAL A 41 -18.11 -24.33 -15.71
CA VAL A 41 -18.73 -23.00 -15.83
C VAL A 41 -17.90 -21.97 -15.09
N THR A 42 -17.65 -20.82 -15.71
CA THR A 42 -16.93 -19.69 -15.12
C THR A 42 -17.90 -18.57 -14.76
N LEU A 43 -17.92 -18.18 -13.49
CA LEU A 43 -18.54 -16.94 -13.01
C LEU A 43 -17.49 -15.84 -12.95
N LYS A 44 -17.81 -14.69 -13.54
CA LYS A 44 -16.96 -13.49 -13.62
C LYS A 44 -17.55 -12.35 -12.82
#